data_AF-A0A370NIP0-F1
#
_entry.id   AF-A0A370NIP0-F1
#
_cell.length_a   1.000
_cell.length_b   1.000
_cell.length_c   1.000
_cell.angle_alpha   90.00
_cell.angle_beta   90.00
_cell.angle_gamma   90.00
#
_symmetry.space_group_name_H-M   'P 1'
#
loop_
_entity.id
_entity.type
_entity.pdbx_description
1 polymer ?
#
loop_
_entity_poly.entity_id
_entity_poly.type
_entity_poly.pdbx_seq_one_letter_code
_entity_poly.pdbx_strand_id
1 'polypeptide(L)'
;MHPALEVTRNIEEDLEDLDETDQAIERLGKRIDAQQQRIAHLKRDGIASETAEQIRANMCDSLKELIMHRALVMHAITYRH
;
A
#
# COMPACT_ATOMS: atom_id res chain seq x y z
N MET A 1 10.59 -17.50 -30.60
CA MET A 1 10.08 -17.46 -29.22
C MET A 1 8.61 -17.83 -29.27
N HIS A 2 8.13 -18.67 -28.34
CA HIS A 2 6.73 -19.10 -28.32
C HIS A 2 5.88 -18.10 -27.51
N PRO A 3 4.79 -17.56 -28.08
CA PRO A 3 3.96 -16.55 -27.42
C PRO A 3 3.31 -17.05 -26.11
N ALA A 4 3.09 -18.36 -25.99
CA ALA A 4 2.58 -18.96 -24.76
C ALA A 4 3.54 -18.82 -23.56
N LEU A 5 4.86 -18.79 -23.80
CA LEU A 5 5.86 -18.63 -22.74
C LEU A 5 6.00 -17.17 -22.29
N GLU A 6 5.75 -16.21 -23.19
CA GLU A 6 5.74 -14.78 -22.87
C GLU A 6 4.52 -14.40 -22.03
N VAL A 7 3.36 -15.00 -22.30
CA VAL A 7 2.13 -14.78 -21.52
C VAL A 7 2.27 -15.31 -20.09
N THR A 8 2.80 -16.53 -19.89
CA THR A 8 2.99 -17.09 -18.54
C THR A 8 4.01 -16.31 -17.71
N ARG A 9 5.08 -15.81 -18.32
CA ARG A 9 6.09 -14.99 -17.62
C ARG A 9 5.52 -13.66 -17.15
N ASN A 10 4.63 -13.05 -17.94
CA ASN A 10 3.99 -11.78 -17.62
C ASN A 10 3.03 -11.92 -16.42
N ILE A 11 2.34 -13.06 -16.28
CA ILE A 11 1.47 -13.34 -15.13
C ILE A 11 2.26 -13.51 -13.84
N GLU A 12 3.38 -14.24 -13.90
CA GLU A 12 4.23 -14.45 -12.72
C GLU A 12 4.79 -13.12 -12.20
N GLU A 13 5.23 -12.24 -13.11
CA GLU A 13 5.68 -10.87 -12.79
C GLU A 13 4.52 -10.02 -12.21
N ASP A 14 3.31 -10.07 -12.79
CA ASP A 14 2.13 -9.37 -12.28
C ASP A 14 1.68 -9.88 -10.88
N LEU A 15 1.85 -11.19 -10.60
CA LEU A 15 1.53 -11.78 -9.29
C LEU A 15 2.57 -11.43 -8.22
N GLU A 16 3.84 -11.35 -8.58
CA GLU A 16 4.91 -10.91 -7.68
C GLU A 16 4.71 -9.44 -7.27
N ASP A 17 4.41 -8.56 -8.23
CA ASP A 17 4.10 -7.14 -7.96
C ASP A 17 2.85 -6.97 -7.06
N LEU A 18 1.85 -7.86 -7.24
CA LEU A 18 0.68 -7.87 -6.36
C LEU A 18 1.04 -8.27 -4.92
N ASP A 19 1.89 -9.28 -4.72
CA ASP A 19 2.35 -9.69 -3.38
C ASP A 19 3.18 -8.58 -2.72
N GLU A 20 4.09 -7.95 -3.46
CA GLU A 20 4.87 -6.80 -2.98
C GLU A 20 3.96 -5.64 -2.57
N THR A 21 2.94 -5.34 -3.38
CA THR A 21 1.95 -4.31 -3.08
C THR A 21 1.17 -4.65 -1.81
N ASP A 22 0.74 -5.90 -1.64
CA ASP A 22 -0.01 -6.36 -0.45
C ASP A 22 0.84 -6.27 0.82
N GLN A 23 2.12 -6.64 0.76
CA GLN A 23 3.06 -6.45 1.86
C GLN A 23 3.28 -4.96 2.18
N ALA A 24 3.37 -4.09 1.17
CA ALA A 24 3.53 -2.66 1.36
C ALA A 24 2.29 -2.04 2.05
N ILE A 25 1.09 -2.45 1.64
CA ILE A 25 -0.19 -2.06 2.26
C ILE A 25 -0.20 -2.46 3.74
N GLU A 26 0.13 -3.72 4.06
CA GLU A 26 0.13 -4.21 5.43
C GLU A 26 1.12 -3.45 6.32
N ARG A 27 2.35 -3.25 5.84
CA ARG A 27 3.39 -2.51 6.57
C ARG A 27 2.99 -1.07 6.80
N LEU A 28 2.40 -0.40 5.81
CA LEU A 28 1.95 0.98 5.93
C LEU A 28 0.77 1.11 6.90
N GLY A 29 -0.18 0.17 6.87
CA GLY A 29 -1.27 0.10 7.85
C GLY A 29 -0.75 0.06 9.29
N LYS A 30 0.18 -0.84 9.59
CA LYS A 30 0.82 -0.93 10.92
C LYS A 30 1.51 0.37 11.35
N ARG A 31 2.13 1.09 10.40
CA ARG A 31 2.77 2.39 10.67
C ARG A 31 1.77 3.50 10.95
N ILE A 32 0.63 3.51 10.26
CA ILE A 32 -0.47 4.45 10.52
C ILE A 32 -1.01 4.24 11.93
N ASP A 33 -1.26 2.99 12.33
CA ASP A 33 -1.73 2.65 13.67
C ASP A 33 -0.74 3.10 14.75
N ALA A 34 0.55 2.82 14.56
CA ALA A 34 1.61 3.29 15.46
C ALA A 34 1.65 4.83 15.53
N GLN A 35 1.50 5.52 14.40
CA GLN A 35 1.48 6.98 14.36
C GLN A 35 0.25 7.56 15.06
N GLN A 36 -0.91 6.90 14.97
CA GLN A 36 -2.11 7.28 15.69
C GLN A 36 -1.92 7.16 17.21
N GLN A 37 -1.28 6.09 17.69
CA GLN A 37 -0.92 5.94 19.10
C GLN A 37 0.04 7.05 19.57
N ARG A 38 1.03 7.42 18.75
CA ARG A 38 1.95 8.53 19.04
C ARG A 38 1.22 9.87 19.14
N ILE A 39 0.32 10.17 18.21
CA ILE A 39 -0.50 11.39 18.26
C ILE A 39 -1.33 11.43 19.54
N ALA A 40 -1.96 10.31 19.92
CA ALA A 40 -2.74 10.23 21.15
C ALA A 40 -1.88 10.50 22.40
N HIS A 41 -0.63 10.04 22.43
CA HIS A 41 0.30 10.33 23.50
C HIS A 41 0.71 11.82 23.54
N LEU A 42 1.05 12.41 22.39
CA LEU A 42 1.39 13.85 22.30
C LEU A 42 0.25 14.72 22.83
N LYS A 43 -1.00 14.43 22.42
CA LYS A 43 -2.18 15.15 22.89
C LYS A 43 -2.39 15.01 24.40
N ARG A 44 -2.16 13.81 24.95
CA ARG A 44 -2.26 13.57 26.40
C ARG A 44 -1.24 14.41 27.16
N ASP A 45 -0.05 14.57 26.61
CA ASP A 45 1.05 15.30 27.23
C ASP A 45 0.96 16.83 26.99
N GLY A 46 -0.07 17.30 26.29
CA GLY A 46 -0.24 18.71 25.93
C GLY A 46 0.78 19.21 24.89
N ILE A 47 1.40 18.29 24.15
CA ILE A 47 2.39 18.60 23.11
C ILE A 47 1.67 18.81 21.78
N ALA A 48 2.08 19.86 21.06
CA ALA A 48 1.65 20.16 19.70
C ALA A 48 1.79 18.91 18.78
N SER A 49 0.69 18.52 18.13
CA SER A 49 0.62 17.27 17.36
C SER A 49 0.37 17.48 15.86
N GLU A 50 0.31 18.72 15.38
CA GLU A 50 -0.09 19.10 14.01
C GLU A 50 0.81 18.43 12.97
N THR A 51 2.13 18.47 13.16
CA THR A 51 3.08 17.80 12.27
C THR A 51 2.90 16.29 12.26
N ALA A 52 2.63 15.68 13.43
CA ALA A 52 2.42 14.24 13.53
C ALA A 52 1.12 13.82 12.84
N GLU A 53 0.07 14.65 12.92
CA GLU A 53 -1.20 14.48 12.21
C GLU A 53 -1.04 14.64 10.70
N GLN A 54 -0.28 15.61 10.23
CA GLN A 54 0.02 15.77 8.80
C GLN A 54 0.78 14.58 8.24
N ILE A 55 1.77 14.06 8.98
CA ILE A 55 2.49 12.84 8.60
C ILE A 55 1.51 11.66 8.48
N ARG A 56 0.58 11.50 9.42
CA ARG A 56 -0.45 10.45 9.36
C ARG A 56 -1.36 10.64 8.14
N ALA A 57 -1.78 11.86 7.84
CA ALA A 57 -2.61 12.15 6.67
C ALA A 57 -1.90 11.73 5.37
N ASN A 58 -0.63 12.11 5.21
CA ASN A 58 0.17 11.72 4.06
C ASN A 58 0.30 10.19 3.93
N MET A 59 0.50 9.48 5.06
CA MET A 59 0.54 8.02 5.06
C MET A 59 -0.79 7.40 4.61
N CYS A 60 -1.93 7.96 5.05
CA CYS A 60 -3.25 7.50 4.61
C CYS A 60 -3.46 7.73 3.11
N ASP A 61 -2.94 8.83 2.55
CA ASP A 61 -3.04 9.08 1.12
C ASP A 61 -2.16 8.11 0.30
N SER A 62 -0.92 7.85 0.74
CA SER A 62 -0.09 6.81 0.12
C SER A 62 -0.72 5.42 0.21
N LEU A 63 -1.44 5.11 1.30
CA LEU A 63 -2.17 3.84 1.43
C LEU A 63 -3.28 3.72 0.39
N LYS A 64 -4.01 4.80 0.10
CA LYS A 64 -5.03 4.82 -0.96
C LYS A 64 -4.41 4.57 -2.34
N GLU A 65 -3.25 5.17 -2.61
CA GLU A 65 -2.52 4.97 -3.86
C GLU A 65 -2.11 3.50 -4.03
N LEU A 66 -1.61 2.86 -2.97
CA LEU A 66 -1.26 1.43 -3.01
C LEU A 66 -2.48 0.52 -3.21
N ILE A 67 -3.61 0.81 -2.55
CA ILE A 67 -4.86 0.06 -2.76
C ILE A 67 -5.37 0.21 -4.19
N MET A 68 -5.24 1.41 -4.77
CA MET A 68 -5.59 1.66 -6.17
C MET A 68 -4.65 0.89 -7.11
N HIS A 69 -3.35 0.91 -6.86
CA HIS A 69 -2.37 0.13 -7.61
C HIS A 69 -2.73 -1.36 -7.63
N ARG A 70 -2.97 -1.94 -6.45
CA ARG A 70 -3.41 -3.33 -6.27
C ARG A 70 -4.65 -3.64 -7.12
N ALA A 71 -5.64 -2.76 -7.12
CA ALA A 71 -6.86 -2.95 -7.90
C ALA A 71 -6.60 -2.95 -9.42
N LEU A 72 -5.70 -2.09 -9.89
CA LEU A 72 -5.30 -2.03 -11.30
C LEU A 72 -4.54 -3.30 -11.73
N VAL A 73 -3.60 -3.77 -10.91
CA VAL A 73 -2.86 -5.02 -11.18
C VAL A 73 -3.81 -6.22 -11.22
N MET A 74 -4.71 -6.35 -10.21
CA MET A 74 -5.72 -7.41 -10.22
C MET A 74 -6.65 -7.35 -11.45
N HIS A 75 -7.04 -6.15 -11.87
CA HIS A 75 -7.84 -5.97 -13.08
C HIS A 75 -7.06 -6.40 -14.32
N ALA A 76 -5.78 -6.03 -14.44
CA ALA A 76 -4.93 -6.48 -15.54
C ALA A 76 -4.82 -8.01 -15.60
N ILE A 77 -4.59 -8.67 -14.46
CA ILE A 77 -4.54 -10.14 -14.38
C ILE A 77 -5.88 -10.75 -14.78
N THR A 78 -7.00 -10.23 -14.28
CA THR A 78 -8.33 -10.83 -14.49
C THR A 78 -8.83 -10.69 -15.93
N TYR A 79 -8.47 -9.62 -16.65
CA TYR A 79 -9.00 -9.31 -17.99
C TYR A 79 -8.01 -9.62 -19.13
N ARG A 80 -6.77 -10.02 -18.81
CA ARG A 80 -5.79 -10.55 -19.78
C ARG A 80 -5.92 -12.09 -19.95
N HIS A 81 -6.75 -12.73 -19.12
CA HIS A 81 -7.10 -14.16 -19.13
C HIS A 81 -8.60 -14.38 -19.30
#